data_AF-A0A6P0YS57-F1
#
_entry.id   AF-A0A6P0YS57-F1
#
_cell.length_a   1.000
_cell.length_b   1.000
_cell.length_c   1.000
_cell.angle_alpha   90.00
_cell.angle_beta   90.00
_cell.angle_gamma   90.00
#
_symmetry.space_group_name_H-M   'P 1'
#
loop_
_entity.id
_entity.type
_entity.pdbx_description
1 polymer ?
#
loop_
_entity_poly.entity_id
_entity_poly.type
_entity_poly.pdbx_seq_one_letter_code
_entity_poly.pdbx_strand_id
1 'polypeptide(L)'
;PACFVLSKILVPETSVPLTAGGIPVESDTVVAEDDDIPEENIAGEVISKQSPLDAAIAGALDGVKMSVGIAAVLILILGLVNLVNQLFGWLAGLDSPIGAFFQVVTLANISGLLFLPLTVLTGVSLDWPELWQSSVLIGRRLLETAIPSYQLLGQLGQDGTISPRAILIVSYALSGFAHMASVGIFVGGTAALIPSRRRDISELGWKALFVGTLGTLMISCVAGVFDTGDATILGTPAAGAIAPPMAAPTTEIISFDVEPVYLGSQLVSLDSPEI
;
A
#
# COMPACT_ATOMS: atom_id res chain seq x y z
N PRO A 1 -2.61 12.32 13.28
CA PRO A 1 -3.77 12.72 14.13
C PRO A 1 -5.05 11.92 13.83
N ALA A 2 -5.37 11.68 12.55
CA ALA A 2 -6.60 10.98 12.13
C ALA A 2 -6.82 9.64 12.84
N CYS A 3 -5.81 8.77 12.85
CA CYS A 3 -5.91 7.45 13.50
C CYS A 3 -6.12 7.54 15.01
N PHE A 4 -5.57 8.54 15.69
CA PHE A 4 -5.77 8.73 17.13
C PHE A 4 -7.20 9.15 17.47
N VAL A 5 -7.76 10.08 16.69
CA VAL A 5 -9.14 10.53 16.88
C VAL A 5 -10.09 9.34 16.69
N LEU A 6 -9.95 8.62 15.58
CA LEU A 6 -10.83 7.50 15.26
C LEU A 6 -10.63 6.30 16.19
N SER A 7 -9.41 6.00 16.61
CA SER A 7 -9.16 4.90 17.55
C SER A 7 -9.77 5.19 18.92
N LYS A 8 -9.69 6.44 19.41
CA LYS A 8 -10.32 6.84 20.68
C LYS A 8 -11.83 6.98 20.59
N ILE A 9 -12.39 7.25 19.42
CA ILE A 9 -13.84 7.17 19.19
C ILE A 9 -14.31 5.71 19.22
N LEU A 10 -13.59 4.80 18.55
CA LEU A 10 -14.00 3.39 18.45
C LEU A 10 -13.73 2.60 19.75
N VAL A 11 -12.59 2.85 20.39
CA VAL A 11 -12.15 2.19 21.63
C VAL A 11 -11.63 3.28 22.58
N PRO A 12 -12.53 3.95 23.32
CA PRO A 12 -12.14 4.97 24.27
C PRO A 12 -11.33 4.36 25.43
N GLU A 13 -10.40 5.15 25.94
CA GLU A 13 -9.65 4.78 27.15
C GLU A 13 -10.59 4.81 28.36
N THR A 14 -10.65 3.71 29.11
CA THR A 14 -11.46 3.61 30.33
C THR A 14 -10.61 3.50 31.60
N SER A 15 -9.35 3.10 31.43
CA SER A 15 -8.34 3.00 32.48
C SER A 15 -7.46 4.24 32.57
N VAL A 16 -6.76 4.41 33.70
CA VAL A 16 -5.65 5.35 33.79
C VAL A 16 -4.44 4.71 33.10
N PRO A 17 -3.83 5.34 32.08
CA PRO A 17 -2.65 4.77 31.43
C PRO A 17 -1.48 4.72 32.41
N LEU A 18 -0.69 3.65 32.36
CA LEU A 18 0.49 3.47 33.22
C LEU A 18 1.54 4.58 33.01
N THR A 19 1.53 5.21 31.84
CA THR A 19 2.40 6.32 31.44
C THR A 19 1.75 7.70 31.67
N ALA A 20 0.65 7.76 32.45
CA ALA A 20 0.02 9.02 32.80
C ALA A 20 1.00 9.91 33.59
N GLY A 21 1.40 11.04 33.02
CA GLY A 21 2.32 11.99 33.66
C GLY A 21 3.80 11.81 33.31
N GLY A 22 4.16 10.84 32.45
CA GLY A 22 5.54 10.66 31.97
C GLY A 22 5.88 9.19 31.68
N ILE A 23 7.12 8.96 31.25
CA ILE A 23 7.66 7.60 31.12
C ILE A 23 7.92 7.07 32.54
N PRO A 24 7.36 5.91 32.94
CA PRO A 24 7.64 5.30 34.24
C PRO A 24 9.14 5.12 34.43
N VAL A 25 9.65 5.56 35.58
CA VAL A 25 11.04 5.31 35.99
C VAL A 25 11.04 3.96 36.69
N GLU A 26 11.47 2.92 36.00
CA GLU A 26 11.64 1.59 36.62
C GLU A 26 12.91 1.58 37.50
N SER A 27 12.85 0.89 38.63
CA SER A 27 13.97 0.79 39.56
C SER A 27 15.09 -0.06 38.95
N ASP A 28 16.30 0.49 38.91
CA ASP A 28 17.53 -0.16 38.44
C ASP A 28 17.81 -1.49 39.17
N THR A 29 17.17 -2.58 38.77
CA THR A 29 17.72 -3.92 39.04
C THR A 29 18.75 -4.21 37.96
N VAL A 30 19.95 -3.69 38.22
CA VAL A 30 21.17 -3.99 37.49
C VAL A 30 21.42 -5.50 37.58
N VAL A 31 21.17 -6.22 36.49
CA VAL A 31 21.82 -7.52 36.29
C VAL A 31 23.18 -7.18 35.69
N ALA A 32 24.20 -7.20 36.53
CA ALA A 32 25.58 -7.19 36.06
C ALA A 32 25.87 -8.50 35.34
N GLU A 33 26.45 -8.44 34.13
CA GLU A 33 27.73 -9.09 33.80
C GLU A 33 28.11 -8.86 32.32
N ASP A 34 29.32 -8.31 32.15
CA ASP A 34 30.25 -8.33 31.00
C ASP A 34 29.76 -7.99 29.57
N ASP A 35 29.95 -6.72 29.16
CA ASP A 35 30.77 -6.34 27.98
C ASP A 35 30.92 -4.80 27.87
N ASP A 36 32.06 -4.34 27.33
CA ASP A 36 32.59 -2.95 27.28
C ASP A 36 31.76 -1.92 26.46
N ILE A 37 30.43 -1.95 26.51
CA ILE A 37 29.55 -0.99 25.81
C ILE A 37 28.79 -0.17 26.86
N PRO A 38 28.82 1.18 26.83
CA PRO A 38 28.03 1.98 27.76
C PRO A 38 26.54 1.75 27.48
N GLU A 39 25.89 1.00 28.37
CA GLU A 39 24.46 0.72 28.35
C GLU A 39 23.70 1.89 28.97
N GLU A 40 22.64 2.35 28.30
CA GLU A 40 21.69 3.33 28.85
C GLU A 40 20.30 2.70 28.88
N ASN A 41 19.64 2.78 30.04
CA ASN A 41 18.26 2.36 30.20
C ASN A 41 17.33 3.39 29.53
N ILE A 42 16.80 3.07 28.35
CA ILE A 42 15.77 3.88 27.69
C ILE A 42 14.47 3.09 27.69
N ALA A 43 13.45 3.61 28.39
CA ALA A 43 12.10 3.04 28.43
C ALA A 43 12.02 1.56 28.87
N GLY A 44 12.94 1.11 29.74
CA GLY A 44 12.91 -0.22 30.35
C GLY A 44 13.71 -1.31 29.60
N GLU A 45 14.35 -0.97 28.48
CA GLU A 45 15.32 -1.86 27.81
C GLU A 45 16.74 -1.37 28.06
N VAL A 46 17.64 -2.30 28.38
CA VAL A 46 19.08 -2.08 28.40
C VAL A 46 19.50 -1.93 26.94
N ILE A 47 19.65 -0.69 26.48
CA ILE A 47 20.07 -0.41 25.10
C ILE A 47 21.55 -0.10 25.15
N SER A 48 22.34 -0.96 24.49
CA SER A 48 23.75 -0.68 24.26
C SER A 48 23.86 0.57 23.36
N LYS A 49 24.73 1.53 23.70
CA LYS A 49 25.00 2.68 22.83
C LYS A 49 25.61 2.21 21.50
N GLN A 50 24.75 1.95 20.53
CA GLN A 50 25.16 1.67 19.16
C GLN A 50 25.75 2.94 18.55
N SER A 51 26.92 2.82 17.92
CA SER A 51 27.45 3.92 17.10
C SER A 51 26.46 4.23 15.96
N PRO A 52 26.41 5.47 15.41
CA PRO A 52 25.49 5.79 14.30
C PRO A 52 25.66 4.87 13.08
N LEU A 53 26.88 4.38 12.85
CA LEU A 53 27.16 3.42 11.79
C LEU A 53 26.59 2.03 12.11
N ASP A 54 26.75 1.58 13.36
CA ASP A 54 26.24 0.29 13.82
C ASP A 54 24.70 0.26 13.79
N ALA A 55 24.04 1.33 14.24
CA ALA A 55 22.60 1.50 14.12
C ALA A 55 22.12 1.50 12.66
N ALA A 56 22.89 2.11 11.74
CA ALA A 56 22.58 2.09 10.31
C ALA A 56 22.71 0.68 9.71
N ILE A 57 23.73 -0.08 10.09
CA ILE A 57 23.93 -1.47 9.65
C ILE A 57 22.82 -2.37 10.20
N ALA A 58 22.53 -2.27 11.50
CA ALA A 58 21.44 -3.02 12.14
C ALA A 58 20.09 -2.71 11.49
N GLY A 59 19.77 -1.42 11.31
CA GLY A 59 18.54 -0.98 10.63
C GLY A 59 18.44 -1.47 9.19
N ALA A 60 19.55 -1.51 8.44
CA ALA A 60 19.57 -2.07 7.08
C ALA A 60 19.27 -3.59 7.09
N LEU A 61 19.89 -4.36 8.00
CA LEU A 61 19.68 -5.80 8.12
C LEU A 61 18.26 -6.15 8.55
N ASP A 62 17.70 -5.40 9.51
CA ASP A 62 16.31 -5.58 9.92
C ASP A 62 15.33 -5.16 8.81
N GLY A 63 15.65 -4.09 8.08
CA GLY A 63 14.93 -3.68 6.88
C GLY A 63 14.88 -4.79 5.81
N VAL A 64 15.99 -5.49 5.57
CA VAL A 64 16.02 -6.65 4.65
C VAL A 64 15.10 -7.77 5.14
N LYS A 65 15.18 -8.15 6.42
CA LYS A 65 14.31 -9.19 6.99
C LYS A 65 12.83 -8.83 6.84
N MET A 66 12.45 -7.59 7.17
CA MET A 66 11.08 -7.10 7.02
C MET A 66 10.65 -7.07 5.55
N SER A 67 11.52 -6.60 4.65
CA SER A 67 11.23 -6.50 3.21
C SER A 67 10.95 -7.86 2.57
N VAL A 68 11.75 -8.88 2.90
CA VAL A 68 11.54 -10.26 2.41
C VAL A 68 10.21 -10.82 2.92
N GLY A 69 9.89 -10.59 4.20
CA GLY A 69 8.61 -11.02 4.77
C GLY A 69 7.41 -10.35 4.08
N ILE A 70 7.48 -9.04 3.83
CA ILE A 70 6.45 -8.29 3.11
C ILE A 70 6.31 -8.81 1.67
N ALA A 71 7.42 -8.98 0.94
CA ALA A 71 7.41 -9.50 -0.42
C ALA A 71 6.77 -10.89 -0.52
N ALA A 72 7.11 -11.81 0.39
CA ALA A 72 6.53 -13.14 0.43
C ALA A 72 5.01 -13.10 0.66
N VAL A 73 4.55 -12.28 1.60
CA VAL A 73 3.11 -12.10 1.88
C VAL A 73 2.38 -11.45 0.70
N LEU A 74 3.00 -10.46 0.03
CA LEU A 74 2.43 -9.83 -1.17
C LEU A 74 2.27 -10.84 -2.30
N ILE A 75 3.29 -11.67 -2.59
CA ILE A 75 3.20 -12.72 -3.61
C ILE A 75 2.04 -13.68 -3.31
N LEU A 76 1.91 -14.12 -2.05
CA LEU A 76 0.82 -15.00 -1.64
C LEU A 76 -0.55 -14.35 -1.88
N ILE A 77 -0.76 -13.13 -1.39
CA ILE A 77 -2.06 -12.47 -1.46
C ILE A 77 -2.43 -12.08 -2.89
N LEU A 78 -1.51 -11.52 -3.66
CA LEU A 78 -1.74 -11.19 -5.07
C LEU A 78 -1.98 -12.45 -5.91
N GLY A 79 -1.27 -13.54 -5.62
CA GLY A 79 -1.49 -14.84 -6.24
C GLY A 79 -2.90 -15.38 -5.97
N LEU A 80 -3.37 -15.30 -4.71
CA LEU A 80 -4.72 -15.72 -4.33
C LEU A 80 -5.80 -14.84 -4.99
N VAL A 81 -5.61 -13.52 -5.00
CA VAL A 81 -6.54 -12.62 -5.70
C VAL A 81 -6.60 -12.96 -7.20
N ASN A 82 -5.45 -13.18 -7.84
CA ASN A 82 -5.39 -13.55 -9.24
C ASN A 82 -6.06 -14.92 -9.51
N LEU A 83 -5.89 -15.90 -8.62
CA LEU A 83 -6.56 -17.20 -8.71
C LEU A 83 -8.09 -17.04 -8.68
N VAL A 84 -8.61 -16.22 -7.77
CA VAL A 84 -10.06 -15.93 -7.68
C VAL A 84 -10.54 -15.19 -8.93
N ASN A 85 -9.79 -14.21 -9.42
CA ASN A 85 -10.14 -13.49 -10.64
C ASN A 85 -10.15 -14.42 -11.87
N GLN A 86 -9.20 -15.36 -11.97
CA GLN A 86 -9.20 -16.38 -13.03
C GLN A 86 -10.39 -17.33 -12.90
N LEU A 87 -10.76 -17.73 -11.68
CA LEU A 87 -11.96 -18.54 -11.46
C LEU A 87 -13.22 -17.80 -11.91
N PHE A 88 -13.34 -16.51 -11.61
CA PHE A 88 -14.46 -15.68 -12.08
C PHE A 88 -14.44 -15.52 -13.60
N GLY A 89 -13.25 -15.34 -14.20
CA GLY A 89 -13.08 -15.31 -15.65
C GLY A 89 -13.49 -16.63 -16.34
N TRP A 90 -13.17 -17.77 -15.73
CA TRP A 90 -13.63 -19.08 -16.21
C TRP A 90 -15.15 -19.22 -16.12
N LEU A 91 -15.75 -18.82 -14.99
CA LEU A 91 -17.21 -18.83 -14.81
C LEU A 91 -17.92 -17.87 -15.79
N ALA A 92 -17.30 -16.75 -16.13
CA ALA A 92 -17.79 -15.78 -17.10
C ALA A 92 -17.88 -16.34 -18.54
N GLY A 93 -17.16 -17.43 -18.83
CA GLY A 93 -17.18 -18.13 -20.12
C GLY A 93 -18.28 -19.20 -20.25
N LEU A 94 -19.07 -19.46 -19.20
CA LEU A 94 -20.19 -20.39 -19.25
C LEU A 94 -21.42 -19.81 -19.98
N ASP A 95 -22.34 -20.68 -20.38
CA ASP A 95 -23.59 -20.26 -21.01
C ASP A 95 -24.44 -19.35 -20.09
N SER A 96 -25.25 -18.50 -20.72
CA SER A 96 -26.19 -17.59 -20.04
C SER A 96 -27.21 -18.39 -19.20
N PRO A 97 -27.52 -18.00 -17.95
CA PRO A 97 -27.30 -16.69 -17.32
C PRO A 97 -26.03 -16.56 -16.45
N ILE A 98 -25.30 -17.65 -16.23
CA ILE A 98 -24.20 -17.68 -15.25
C ILE A 98 -22.98 -16.94 -15.79
N GLY A 99 -22.62 -17.12 -17.07
CA GLY A 99 -21.51 -16.39 -17.68
C GLY A 99 -21.71 -14.88 -17.67
N ALA A 100 -22.91 -14.41 -18.04
CA ALA A 100 -23.25 -12.99 -18.05
C ALA A 100 -23.15 -12.34 -16.65
N PHE A 101 -23.45 -13.08 -15.58
CA PHE A 101 -23.32 -12.60 -14.21
C PHE A 101 -21.85 -12.39 -13.81
N PHE A 102 -20.98 -13.37 -14.06
CA PHE A 102 -19.57 -13.30 -13.70
C PHE A 102 -18.73 -12.36 -14.58
N GLN A 103 -19.24 -11.95 -15.74
CA GLN A 103 -18.63 -10.85 -16.52
C GLN A 103 -18.66 -9.50 -15.78
N VAL A 104 -19.69 -9.29 -14.95
CA VAL A 104 -19.85 -8.05 -14.17
C VAL A 104 -19.30 -8.23 -12.75
N VAL A 105 -19.42 -9.42 -12.17
CA VAL A 105 -19.00 -9.70 -10.80
C VAL A 105 -17.52 -10.10 -10.77
N THR A 106 -16.66 -9.08 -10.72
CA THR A 106 -15.22 -9.24 -10.45
C THR A 106 -14.89 -8.88 -9.00
N LEU A 107 -13.76 -9.35 -8.47
CA LEU A 107 -13.33 -8.96 -7.12
C LEU A 107 -13.09 -7.45 -7.00
N ALA A 108 -12.59 -6.84 -8.08
CA ALA A 108 -12.44 -5.39 -8.21
C ALA A 108 -13.79 -4.66 -8.16
N ASN A 109 -14.81 -5.17 -8.86
CA ASN A 109 -16.15 -4.56 -8.85
C ASN A 109 -16.87 -4.74 -7.52
N ILE A 110 -16.71 -5.89 -6.86
CA ILE A 110 -17.27 -6.13 -5.51
C ILE A 110 -16.65 -5.15 -4.51
N SER A 111 -15.32 -5.03 -4.52
CA SER A 111 -14.61 -4.10 -3.64
C SER A 111 -14.93 -2.64 -3.97
N GLY A 112 -15.03 -2.28 -5.26
CA GLY A 112 -15.46 -0.96 -5.71
C GLY A 112 -16.89 -0.62 -5.27
N LEU A 113 -17.81 -1.58 -5.33
CA LEU A 113 -19.19 -1.39 -4.87
C LEU A 113 -19.25 -1.21 -3.34
N LEU A 114 -18.48 -2.01 -2.59
CA LEU A 114 -18.39 -1.89 -1.13
C LEU A 114 -17.88 -0.52 -0.68
N PHE A 115 -16.90 0.03 -1.40
CA PHE A 115 -16.29 1.32 -1.09
C PHE A 115 -16.99 2.52 -1.74
N LEU A 116 -17.95 2.30 -2.64
CA LEU A 116 -18.65 3.38 -3.34
C LEU A 116 -19.24 4.44 -2.41
N PRO A 117 -20.01 4.10 -1.35
CA PRO A 117 -20.54 5.12 -0.46
C PRO A 117 -19.43 5.90 0.27
N LEU A 118 -18.32 5.26 0.61
CA LEU A 118 -17.19 5.91 1.26
C LEU A 118 -16.43 6.83 0.30
N THR A 119 -16.29 6.42 -0.95
CA THR A 119 -15.64 7.22 -2.01
C THR A 119 -16.47 8.46 -2.36
N VAL A 120 -17.80 8.35 -2.35
CA VAL A 120 -18.66 9.55 -2.52
C VAL A 120 -18.39 10.57 -1.41
N LEU A 121 -18.17 10.13 -0.17
CA LEU A 121 -17.91 11.01 0.97
C LEU A 121 -16.54 11.69 0.92
N THR A 122 -15.59 11.21 0.11
CA THR A 122 -14.29 11.89 -0.05
C THR A 122 -14.39 13.14 -0.93
N GLY A 123 -15.50 13.30 -1.68
CA GLY A 123 -15.69 14.44 -2.58
C GLY A 123 -14.76 14.40 -3.79
N VAL A 124 -14.41 13.19 -4.26
CA VAL A 124 -13.53 12.97 -5.40
C VAL A 124 -14.08 13.60 -6.68
N SER A 125 -15.30 13.23 -7.04
CA SER A 125 -16.03 13.71 -8.20
C SER A 125 -17.49 13.27 -8.10
N LEU A 126 -18.39 14.00 -8.78
CA LEU A 126 -19.78 13.60 -8.99
C LEU A 126 -19.99 12.94 -10.36
N ASP A 127 -18.96 12.92 -11.21
CA ASP A 127 -19.00 12.21 -12.47
C ASP A 127 -18.91 10.70 -12.25
N TRP A 128 -19.86 9.95 -12.80
CA TRP A 128 -20.03 8.53 -12.50
C TRP A 128 -18.83 7.66 -12.89
N PRO A 129 -18.22 7.81 -14.10
CA PRO A 129 -17.06 7.03 -14.51
C PRO A 129 -15.86 7.26 -13.58
N GLU A 130 -15.54 8.52 -13.26
CA GLU A 130 -14.42 8.88 -12.39
C GLU A 130 -14.65 8.42 -10.94
N LEU A 131 -15.88 8.57 -10.45
CA LEU A 131 -16.29 8.10 -9.12
C LEU A 131 -16.17 6.57 -9.01
N TRP A 132 -16.65 5.83 -10.01
CA TRP A 132 -16.58 4.37 -10.02
C TRP A 132 -15.13 3.89 -10.04
N GLN A 133 -14.30 4.44 -10.93
CA GLN A 133 -12.88 4.09 -11.00
C GLN A 133 -12.14 4.40 -9.69
N SER A 134 -12.39 5.57 -9.11
CA SER A 134 -11.84 5.96 -7.81
C SER A 134 -12.25 4.98 -6.71
N SER A 135 -13.50 4.52 -6.73
CA SER A 135 -13.99 3.56 -5.74
C SER A 135 -13.36 2.18 -5.90
N VAL A 136 -13.20 1.71 -7.13
CA VAL A 136 -12.50 0.46 -7.42
C VAL A 136 -11.05 0.53 -6.95
N LEU A 137 -10.35 1.64 -7.18
CA LEU A 137 -8.97 1.83 -6.69
C LEU A 137 -8.89 1.73 -5.17
N ILE A 138 -9.75 2.46 -4.46
CA ILE A 138 -9.78 2.46 -2.99
C ILE A 138 -10.16 1.08 -2.45
N GLY A 139 -11.14 0.41 -3.08
CA GLY A 139 -11.62 -0.89 -2.67
C GLY A 139 -10.60 -2.00 -2.91
N ARG A 140 -9.92 -2.01 -4.06
CA ARG A 140 -8.88 -3.00 -4.39
C ARG A 140 -7.79 -3.03 -3.34
N ARG A 141 -7.43 -1.88 -2.75
CA ARG A 141 -6.45 -1.83 -1.65
C ARG A 141 -6.75 -2.80 -0.53
N LEU A 142 -8.01 -3.00 -0.15
CA LEU A 142 -8.39 -3.86 0.98
C LEU A 142 -7.88 -5.30 0.80
N LEU A 143 -7.90 -5.79 -0.45
CA LEU A 143 -7.54 -7.16 -0.81
C LEU A 143 -6.14 -7.26 -1.44
N GLU A 144 -5.77 -6.32 -2.31
CA GLU A 144 -4.56 -6.33 -3.15
C GLU A 144 -3.42 -5.46 -2.61
N THR A 145 -3.60 -4.78 -1.47
CA THR A 145 -2.67 -3.79 -0.90
C THR A 145 -2.54 -2.50 -1.72
N ALA A 146 -1.71 -1.56 -1.25
CA ALA A 146 -1.63 -0.23 -1.85
C ALA A 146 -0.87 -0.19 -3.18
N ILE A 147 0.14 -1.06 -3.39
CA ILE A 147 1.06 -0.96 -4.54
C ILE A 147 0.32 -1.13 -5.89
N PRO A 148 -0.48 -2.19 -6.12
CA PRO A 148 -1.20 -2.34 -7.40
C PRO A 148 -2.19 -1.21 -7.65
N SER A 149 -2.82 -0.70 -6.58
CA SER A 149 -3.77 0.42 -6.67
C SER A 149 -3.06 1.72 -7.08
N TYR A 150 -1.87 1.99 -6.55
CA TYR A 150 -1.06 3.14 -6.97
C TYR A 150 -0.56 3.02 -8.41
N GLN A 151 -0.18 1.82 -8.86
CA GLN A 151 0.23 1.58 -10.24
C GLN A 151 -0.91 1.90 -11.21
N LEU A 152 -2.12 1.39 -10.93
CA LEU A 152 -3.29 1.68 -11.75
C LEU A 152 -3.68 3.17 -11.72
N LEU A 153 -3.59 3.81 -10.55
CA LEU A 153 -3.82 5.26 -10.45
C LEU A 153 -2.84 6.06 -11.32
N GLY A 154 -1.56 5.66 -11.33
CA GLY A 154 -0.54 6.27 -12.18
C GLY A 154 -0.83 6.12 -13.67
N GLN A 155 -1.28 4.94 -14.10
CA GLN A 155 -1.69 4.68 -15.49
C GLN A 155 -2.89 5.54 -15.89
N LEU A 156 -3.96 5.54 -15.07
CA LEU A 156 -5.17 6.33 -15.35
C LEU A 156 -4.90 7.84 -15.38
N GLY A 157 -3.92 8.30 -14.59
CA GLY A 157 -3.46 9.69 -14.63
C GLY A 157 -2.67 10.03 -15.90
N GLN A 158 -1.87 9.10 -16.43
CA GLN A 158 -1.16 9.29 -17.72
C GLN A 158 -2.13 9.27 -18.91
N ASP A 159 -3.14 8.42 -18.85
CA ASP A 159 -4.17 8.30 -19.89
C ASP A 159 -5.17 9.48 -19.89
N GLY A 160 -5.11 10.36 -18.89
CA GLY A 160 -6.05 11.48 -18.72
C GLY A 160 -7.49 11.03 -18.40
N THR A 161 -7.66 9.80 -17.93
CA THR A 161 -8.99 9.22 -17.62
C THR A 161 -9.51 9.70 -16.27
N ILE A 162 -8.60 10.09 -15.36
CA ILE A 162 -8.91 10.60 -14.02
C ILE A 162 -8.37 12.04 -13.89
N SER A 163 -9.17 12.92 -13.29
CA SER A 163 -8.80 14.31 -13.03
C SER A 163 -7.62 14.46 -12.04
N PRO A 164 -6.83 15.55 -12.12
CA PRO A 164 -5.76 15.82 -11.14
C PRO A 164 -6.25 15.86 -9.69
N ARG A 165 -7.48 16.35 -9.47
CA ARG A 165 -8.16 16.32 -8.18
C ARG A 165 -8.36 14.90 -7.68
N ALA A 166 -8.88 14.02 -8.53
CA ALA A 166 -9.11 12.63 -8.17
C ALA A 166 -7.79 11.89 -7.91
N ILE A 167 -6.73 12.18 -8.66
CA ILE A 167 -5.38 11.66 -8.38
C ILE A 167 -4.94 12.05 -6.97
N LEU A 168 -5.09 13.32 -6.59
CA LEU A 168 -4.73 13.80 -5.25
C LEU A 168 -5.56 13.10 -4.15
N ILE A 169 -6.89 13.11 -4.28
CA ILE A 169 -7.80 12.56 -3.27
C ILE A 169 -7.61 11.05 -3.11
N VAL A 170 -7.54 10.30 -4.22
CA VAL A 170 -7.31 8.85 -4.20
C VAL A 170 -5.90 8.54 -3.67
N SER A 171 -4.88 9.33 -4.00
CA SER A 171 -3.53 9.14 -3.44
C SER A 171 -3.52 9.21 -1.91
N TYR A 172 -4.26 10.14 -1.31
CA TYR A 172 -4.44 10.21 0.14
C TYR A 172 -5.33 9.08 0.69
N ALA A 173 -6.34 8.65 -0.06
CA ALA A 173 -7.16 7.51 0.34
C ALA A 173 -6.34 6.21 0.38
N LEU A 174 -5.34 6.07 -0.51
CA LEU A 174 -4.47 4.91 -0.62
C LEU A 174 -3.27 4.94 0.34
N SER A 175 -2.94 6.08 0.97
CA SER A 175 -1.72 6.30 1.75
C SER A 175 -1.73 5.67 3.15
N GLY A 176 -1.95 4.37 3.21
CA GLY A 176 -1.89 3.60 4.45
C GLY A 176 -1.92 2.10 4.23
N PHE A 177 -1.32 1.38 5.17
CA PHE A 177 -1.29 -0.08 5.22
C PHE A 177 -2.57 -0.64 5.83
N ALA A 178 -3.75 -0.21 5.33
CA ALA A 178 -5.05 -0.70 5.78
C ALA A 178 -5.60 -1.72 4.77
N HIS A 179 -5.15 -2.97 4.90
CA HIS A 179 -5.56 -4.09 4.04
C HIS A 179 -5.51 -5.41 4.83
N MET A 180 -6.11 -6.49 4.32
CA MET A 180 -6.18 -7.76 5.05
C MET A 180 -4.79 -8.32 5.41
N ALA A 181 -3.81 -8.18 4.51
CA ALA A 181 -2.46 -8.65 4.77
C ALA A 181 -1.77 -7.92 5.94
N SER A 182 -2.07 -6.63 6.16
CA SER A 182 -1.44 -5.86 7.22
C SER A 182 -1.99 -6.23 8.60
N VAL A 183 -3.24 -6.72 8.69
CA VAL A 183 -3.76 -7.29 9.93
C VAL A 183 -2.87 -8.43 10.40
N GLY A 184 -2.51 -9.36 9.50
CA GLY A 184 -1.60 -10.46 9.83
C GLY A 184 -0.21 -9.97 10.28
N ILE A 185 0.35 -8.99 9.57
CA ILE A 185 1.67 -8.43 9.87
C ILE A 185 1.68 -7.71 11.23
N PHE A 186 0.72 -6.81 11.47
CA PHE A 186 0.68 -6.02 12.71
C PHE A 186 0.22 -6.85 13.91
N VAL A 187 -0.85 -7.65 13.77
CA VAL A 187 -1.30 -8.52 14.86
C VAL A 187 -0.22 -9.54 15.20
N GLY A 188 0.37 -10.19 14.20
CA GLY A 188 1.43 -11.17 14.39
C GLY A 188 2.70 -10.56 14.99
N GLY A 189 3.17 -9.45 14.43
CA GLY A 189 4.37 -8.75 14.89
C GLY A 189 4.22 -8.21 16.31
N THR A 190 3.13 -7.51 16.62
CA THR A 190 2.90 -6.98 17.97
C THR A 190 2.66 -8.08 18.99
N ALA A 191 1.99 -9.18 18.61
CA ALA A 191 1.82 -10.33 19.50
C ALA A 191 3.13 -11.08 19.78
N ALA A 192 4.10 -11.06 18.86
CA ALA A 192 5.43 -11.63 19.10
C ALA A 192 6.24 -10.79 20.10
N LEU A 193 6.06 -9.46 20.11
CA LEU A 193 6.70 -8.56 21.07
C LEU A 193 6.14 -8.73 22.48
N ILE A 194 4.82 -8.94 22.62
CA ILE A 194 4.16 -9.09 23.93
C ILE A 194 3.23 -10.31 23.91
N PRO A 195 3.77 -11.53 24.06
CA PRO A 195 2.99 -12.77 23.96
C PRO A 195 1.83 -12.85 24.95
N SER A 196 1.98 -12.25 26.14
CA SER A 196 0.95 -12.21 27.18
C SER A 196 -0.32 -11.46 26.78
N ARG A 197 -0.23 -10.53 25.81
CA ARG A 197 -1.37 -9.73 25.29
C ARG A 197 -1.81 -10.15 23.89
N ARG A 198 -1.37 -11.31 23.40
CA ARG A 198 -1.72 -11.81 22.07
C ARG A 198 -3.23 -11.84 21.81
N ARG A 199 -4.03 -12.20 22.82
CA ARG A 199 -5.49 -12.22 22.71
C ARG A 199 -6.04 -10.83 22.42
N ASP A 200 -5.71 -9.85 23.27
CA ASP A 200 -6.16 -8.47 23.14
C ASP A 200 -5.79 -7.89 21.76
N ILE A 201 -4.54 -8.12 21.33
CA ILE A 201 -4.02 -7.64 20.03
C ILE A 201 -4.82 -8.26 18.86
N SER A 202 -5.12 -9.56 18.94
CA SER A 202 -5.87 -10.25 17.90
C SER A 202 -7.33 -9.80 17.80
N GLU A 203 -7.97 -9.51 18.94
CA GLU A 203 -9.35 -8.99 18.98
C GLU A 203 -9.45 -7.56 18.41
N LEU A 204 -8.36 -6.78 18.52
CA LEU A 204 -8.28 -5.42 17.95
C LEU A 204 -7.93 -5.38 16.47
N GLY A 205 -7.37 -6.43 15.88
CA GLY A 205 -6.85 -6.43 14.50
C GLY A 205 -7.86 -5.95 13.45
N TRP A 206 -9.08 -6.49 13.46
CA TRP A 206 -10.13 -6.10 12.52
C TRP A 206 -10.65 -4.68 12.77
N LYS A 207 -10.72 -4.27 14.03
CA LYS A 207 -11.08 -2.89 14.42
C LYS A 207 -10.01 -1.90 13.95
N ALA A 208 -8.74 -2.26 14.07
CA ALA A 208 -7.61 -1.46 13.61
C ALA A 208 -7.61 -1.33 12.08
N LEU A 209 -7.94 -2.40 11.33
CA LEU A 209 -8.13 -2.33 9.89
C LEU A 209 -9.22 -1.32 9.52
N PHE A 210 -10.39 -1.43 10.13
CA PHE A 210 -11.52 -0.54 9.88
C PHE A 210 -11.17 0.93 10.20
N VAL A 211 -10.58 1.20 11.37
CA VAL A 211 -10.13 2.54 11.78
C VAL A 211 -9.04 3.08 10.85
N GLY A 212 -8.09 2.23 10.44
CA GLY A 212 -7.03 2.61 9.52
C GLY A 212 -7.59 3.01 8.15
N THR A 213 -8.58 2.27 7.65
CA THR A 213 -9.29 2.61 6.41
C THR A 213 -10.04 3.94 6.53
N LEU A 214 -10.79 4.14 7.61
CA LEU A 214 -11.46 5.41 7.86
C LEU A 214 -10.47 6.56 8.05
N GLY A 215 -9.30 6.30 8.65
CA GLY A 215 -8.24 7.28 8.84
C GLY A 215 -7.68 7.80 7.53
N THR A 216 -7.38 6.91 6.57
CA THR A 216 -6.92 7.34 5.24
C THR A 216 -8.01 8.06 4.46
N LEU A 217 -9.27 7.62 4.58
CA LEU A 217 -10.42 8.31 3.98
C LEU A 217 -10.64 9.70 4.57
N MET A 218 -10.49 9.87 5.88
CA MET A 218 -10.62 11.18 6.52
C MET A 218 -9.54 12.15 6.05
N ILE A 219 -8.30 11.69 5.88
CA ILE A 219 -7.21 12.50 5.31
C ILE A 219 -7.52 12.83 3.84
N SER A 220 -8.08 11.89 3.09
CA SER A 220 -8.54 12.09 1.72
C SER A 220 -9.63 13.17 1.61
N CYS A 221 -10.64 13.16 2.50
CA CYS A 221 -11.64 14.23 2.58
C CYS A 221 -10.98 15.59 2.84
N VAL A 222 -10.05 15.67 3.79
CA VAL A 222 -9.32 16.91 4.09
C VAL A 222 -8.54 17.40 2.86
N ALA A 223 -7.85 16.49 2.17
CA ALA A 223 -7.14 16.81 0.93
C ALA A 223 -8.09 17.36 -0.15
N GLY A 224 -9.28 16.77 -0.30
CA GLY A 224 -10.30 17.27 -1.22
C GLY A 224 -10.90 18.64 -0.82
N VAL A 225 -10.98 18.95 0.47
CA VAL A 225 -11.44 20.27 0.96
C VAL A 225 -10.42 21.36 0.65
N PHE A 226 -9.13 21.06 0.74
CA PHE A 226 -8.05 22.02 0.49
C PHE A 226 -7.55 22.04 -0.96
N ASP A 227 -8.05 21.16 -1.81
CA ASP A 227 -7.80 21.22 -3.25
C ASP A 227 -8.68 22.29 -3.89
N THR A 228 -8.08 23.46 -4.14
CA THR A 228 -8.69 24.62 -4.80
C THR A 228 -8.54 24.60 -6.33
N GLY A 229 -7.93 23.55 -6.90
CA GLY A 229 -7.61 23.48 -8.33
C GLY A 229 -6.41 24.34 -8.75
N ASP A 230 -5.72 24.95 -7.78
CA ASP A 230 -4.50 25.73 -7.99
C ASP A 230 -3.28 24.85 -8.24
N ALA A 231 -2.17 25.47 -8.64
CA ALA A 231 -0.89 24.79 -8.82
C ALA A 231 -0.49 24.01 -7.56
N THR A 232 -0.40 22.70 -7.68
CA THR A 232 0.17 21.86 -6.61
C THR A 232 1.70 21.98 -6.64
N ILE A 233 2.39 21.34 -5.70
CA ILE A 233 3.87 21.26 -5.71
C ILE A 233 4.43 20.63 -7.00
N LEU A 234 3.58 19.94 -7.78
CA LEU A 234 3.89 19.35 -9.08
C LEU A 234 3.59 20.29 -10.26
N GLY A 235 3.15 21.53 -10.00
CA GLY A 235 2.83 22.55 -11.01
C GLY A 235 1.33 22.82 -11.16
N THR A 236 1.01 23.81 -12.01
CA THR A 236 -0.35 24.09 -12.48
C THR A 236 -0.88 22.94 -13.33
N PRO A 237 -2.13 22.49 -13.15
CA PRO A 237 -2.81 21.68 -14.15
C PRO A 237 -2.77 22.43 -15.48
N ALA A 238 -2.13 21.88 -16.51
CA ALA A 238 -2.12 22.52 -17.82
C ALA A 238 -3.56 22.57 -18.36
N ALA A 239 -4.07 23.78 -18.60
CA ALA A 239 -5.36 23.96 -19.25
C ALA A 239 -5.29 23.38 -20.67
N GLY A 240 -5.94 22.24 -20.90
CA GLY A 240 -6.06 21.64 -22.24
C GLY A 240 -5.37 20.29 -22.47
N ALA A 241 -5.08 19.49 -21.45
CA ALA A 241 -4.64 18.09 -21.64
C ALA A 241 -5.80 17.16 -22.09
N ILE A 242 -6.51 17.52 -23.15
CA ILE A 242 -7.08 16.51 -24.04
C ILE A 242 -5.93 16.18 -24.98
N ALA A 243 -5.20 15.10 -24.67
CA ALA A 243 -4.25 14.57 -25.64
C ALA A 243 -5.03 14.29 -26.94
N PRO A 244 -4.55 14.73 -28.12
CA PRO A 244 -5.12 14.25 -29.36
C PRO A 244 -5.02 12.72 -29.36
N PRO A 245 -5.95 11.99 -30.00
CA PRO A 245 -5.89 10.53 -30.02
C PRO A 245 -4.52 10.12 -30.56
N MET A 246 -3.70 9.51 -29.70
CA MET A 246 -2.35 9.11 -30.04
C MET A 246 -2.49 8.03 -31.14
N ALA A 247 -1.90 8.30 -32.30
CA ALA A 247 -1.91 7.36 -33.41
C ALA A 247 -1.33 6.02 -32.95
N ALA A 248 -1.95 4.92 -33.38
CA ALA A 248 -1.50 3.56 -33.07
C ALA A 248 0.02 3.43 -33.33
N PRO A 249 0.77 2.74 -32.46
CA PRO A 249 2.22 2.65 -32.60
C PRO A 249 2.55 1.98 -33.94
N THR A 250 3.19 2.74 -34.83
CA THR A 250 3.92 2.17 -35.96
C THR A 250 5.03 1.30 -35.40
N THR A 251 5.05 0.03 -35.79
CA THR A 251 6.10 -0.94 -35.49
C THR A 251 7.41 -0.43 -36.10
N GLU A 252 8.17 0.38 -35.36
CA GLU A 252 9.59 0.54 -35.61
C GLU A 252 10.29 -0.69 -35.01
N ILE A 253 10.72 -1.58 -35.90
CA ILE A 253 11.64 -2.66 -35.57
C ILE A 253 12.94 -1.98 -35.12
N ILE A 254 13.19 -2.01 -33.82
CA ILE A 254 14.47 -1.59 -33.25
C ILE A 254 15.53 -2.57 -33.77
N SER A 255 16.29 -2.17 -34.79
CA SER A 255 17.53 -2.85 -35.15
C SER A 255 18.55 -2.60 -34.05
N PHE A 256 18.87 -3.63 -33.28
CA PHE A 256 20.01 -3.59 -32.37
C PHE A 256 21.29 -3.58 -33.21
N ASP A 257 21.96 -2.42 -33.29
CA ASP A 257 23.35 -2.35 -33.73
C ASP A 257 24.22 -3.03 -32.66
N VAL A 258 24.49 -4.32 -32.87
CA VAL A 258 25.46 -5.07 -32.08
C VAL A 258 26.85 -4.67 -32.57
N GLU A 259 27.54 -3.81 -31.84
CA GLU A 259 28.99 -3.62 -32.04
C GLU A 259 29.71 -4.94 -31.74
N PRO A 260 30.56 -5.46 -32.64
CA PRO A 260 31.29 -6.69 -32.39
C PRO A 260 32.35 -6.48 -31.31
N VAL A 261 32.24 -7.25 -30.22
CA VAL A 261 33.31 -7.41 -29.23
C VAL A 261 34.41 -8.27 -29.85
N TYR A 262 35.56 -7.67 -30.15
CA TYR A 262 36.74 -8.39 -30.63
C TYR A 262 37.43 -9.15 -29.49
N LEU A 263 37.44 -10.48 -29.57
CA LEU A 263 38.31 -11.33 -28.75
C LEU A 263 39.28 -12.09 -29.67
N GLY A 264 40.38 -11.42 -30.05
CA GLY A 264 41.34 -12.03 -30.98
C GLY A 264 40.80 -12.20 -32.41
N SER A 265 41.67 -12.54 -33.34
CA SER A 265 41.48 -12.36 -34.79
C SER A 265 40.53 -13.36 -35.49
N GLN A 266 39.42 -13.78 -34.89
CA GLN A 266 38.43 -14.65 -35.56
C GLN A 266 36.97 -14.25 -35.25
N LEU A 267 36.19 -14.10 -36.32
CA LEU A 267 34.74 -13.87 -36.31
C LEU A 267 33.99 -15.20 -36.11
N VAL A 268 33.06 -15.24 -35.15
CA VAL A 268 32.03 -16.29 -35.03
C VAL A 268 30.67 -15.62 -35.17
N SER A 269 29.95 -15.89 -36.27
CA SER A 269 28.57 -15.45 -36.47
C SER A 269 27.61 -16.45 -35.81
N LEU A 270 26.73 -15.96 -34.93
CA LEU A 270 25.57 -16.72 -34.47
C LEU A 270 24.34 -16.10 -35.14
N ASP A 271 23.87 -16.76 -36.20
CA ASP A 271 22.58 -16.47 -36.83
C ASP A 271 21.44 -16.79 -35.86
N SER A 272 20.54 -15.82 -35.68
CA SER A 272 19.26 -15.99 -34.99
C SER A 272 18.26 -16.72 -35.90
N PRO A 273 17.47 -17.69 -35.42
CA PRO A 273 16.26 -18.10 -36.13
C PRO A 273 15.08 -17.22 -35.72
N GLU A 274 14.33 -16.76 -36.71
CA GLU A 274 13.06 -16.06 -36.58
C GLU A 274 12.01 -16.93 -35.85
N ILE A 275 11.33 -16.34 -34.85
CA ILE A 275 9.86 -16.20 -34.68
C ILE A 275 9.62 -15.25 -33.50
#